data_AF-A0A2V6EY99-F1
#
_entry.id   AF-A0A2V6EY99-F1
#
_cell.length_a   1.000
_cell.length_b   1.000
_cell.length_c   1.000
_cell.angle_alpha   90.00
_cell.angle_beta   90.00
_cell.angle_gamma   90.00
#
_symmetry.space_group_name_H-M   'P 1'
#
loop_
_entity.id
_entity.type
_entity.pdbx_description
1 polymer ?
#
loop_
_entity_poly.entity_id
_entity_poly.type
_entity_poly.pdbx_seq_one_letter_code
_entity_poly.pdbx_strand_id
1 'polypeptide(L)'
;MSFALEDFSNAPTTPLEAYRKIYVGQVGPWKVAEFLITHPEFPRSIRFSVESLDAALHRISGSPETNYANEAERLSGRLRYDLDFATIGDIFEYGLHEYLTLIQKRLAEISSALFEIYCATNETISAPSILEGRSA
;
A
#
# COMPACT_ATOMS: atom_id res chain seq x y z
N MET A 1 -47.24 42.60 -20.87
CA MET A 1 -46.94 41.66 -21.97
C MET A 1 -45.42 41.69 -22.17
N SER A 2 -44.69 40.93 -21.34
CA SER A 2 -43.22 40.81 -21.33
C SER A 2 -42.95 39.32 -21.54
N PHE A 3 -42.51 38.88 -22.73
CA PHE A 3 -41.12 38.86 -23.20
C PHE A 3 -40.20 38.15 -22.20
N ALA A 4 -39.88 36.89 -22.54
CA ALA A 4 -38.76 36.02 -22.12
C ALA A 4 -39.25 34.57 -21.92
N LEU A 5 -39.53 33.87 -23.03
CA LEU A 5 -39.62 32.41 -23.09
C LEU A 5 -38.28 31.83 -23.52
N GLU A 6 -37.25 32.07 -22.72
CA GLU A 6 -35.97 31.39 -22.86
C GLU A 6 -35.32 31.42 -21.49
N ASP A 7 -35.39 30.31 -20.76
CA ASP A 7 -34.23 29.77 -20.04
C ASP A 7 -34.52 28.36 -19.46
N PHE A 8 -33.90 27.39 -20.11
CA PHE A 8 -33.07 26.34 -19.49
C PHE A 8 -33.71 25.30 -18.55
N SER A 9 -34.20 24.20 -19.14
CA SER A 9 -33.56 22.88 -19.23
C SER A 9 -32.43 22.43 -18.24
N ASN A 10 -32.20 23.05 -17.07
CA ASN A 10 -31.11 22.69 -16.14
C ASN A 10 -31.43 22.94 -14.64
N ALA A 11 -32.72 22.90 -14.26
CA ALA A 11 -33.10 22.87 -12.86
C ALA A 11 -32.92 21.43 -12.31
N PRO A 12 -32.23 21.23 -11.16
CA PRO A 12 -32.07 19.90 -10.58
C PRO A 12 -33.45 19.37 -10.14
N THR A 13 -33.89 18.26 -10.73
CA THR A 13 -35.23 17.70 -10.51
C THR A 13 -35.29 16.80 -9.28
N THR A 14 -34.15 16.37 -8.75
CA THR A 14 -34.08 15.55 -7.53
C THR A 14 -33.30 16.26 -6.40
N PRO A 15 -33.71 16.12 -5.13
CA PRO A 15 -32.97 16.66 -3.99
C PRO A 15 -31.51 16.17 -3.92
N LEU A 16 -31.23 14.96 -4.43
CA LEU A 16 -29.88 14.38 -4.50
C LEU A 16 -28.99 15.09 -5.55
N GLU A 17 -29.54 15.51 -6.68
CA GLU A 17 -28.80 16.27 -7.69
C GLU A 17 -28.53 17.71 -7.25
N ALA A 18 -29.51 18.36 -6.60
CA ALA A 18 -29.30 19.67 -5.98
C ALA A 18 -28.25 19.60 -4.85
N TYR A 19 -28.32 18.55 -4.02
CA TYR A 19 -27.34 18.28 -2.97
C TYR A 19 -25.94 18.00 -3.54
N ARG A 20 -25.81 17.19 -4.60
CA ARG A 20 -24.51 16.94 -5.25
C ARG A 20 -23.91 18.20 -5.87
N LYS A 21 -24.74 19.05 -6.47
CA LYS A 21 -24.32 20.28 -7.15
C LYS A 21 -23.92 21.39 -6.18
N ILE A 22 -24.44 21.38 -4.94
CA ILE A 22 -24.15 22.37 -3.88
C ILE A 22 -23.08 21.87 -2.89
N TYR A 23 -23.04 20.57 -2.55
CA TYR A 23 -22.25 20.03 -1.44
C TYR A 23 -21.12 19.05 -1.82
N VAL A 24 -20.91 18.66 -3.09
CA VAL A 24 -19.67 17.98 -3.51
C VAL A 24 -18.56 19.03 -3.73
N GLY A 25 -18.43 19.95 -2.78
CA GLY A 25 -17.37 20.93 -2.71
C GLY A 25 -16.09 20.28 -2.20
N GLN A 26 -15.25 19.83 -3.11
CA GLN A 26 -13.80 19.69 -2.95
C GLN A 26 -13.27 18.74 -1.85
N VAL A 27 -13.70 17.48 -1.84
CA VAL A 27 -12.69 16.44 -1.52
C VAL A 27 -11.81 16.35 -2.76
N GLY A 28 -10.78 17.19 -2.82
CA GLY A 28 -9.86 17.18 -3.94
C GLY A 28 -9.31 15.76 -4.08
N PRO A 29 -9.30 15.15 -5.28
CA PRO A 29 -8.74 13.81 -5.48
C PRO A 29 -7.32 13.69 -4.91
N TRP A 30 -6.61 14.81 -4.86
CA TRP A 30 -5.31 15.01 -4.21
C TRP A 30 -5.30 14.79 -2.70
N LYS A 31 -6.29 15.33 -1.96
CA LYS A 31 -6.42 15.11 -0.50
C LYS A 31 -6.79 13.67 -0.18
N VAL A 32 -7.54 13.02 -1.07
CA VAL A 32 -7.85 11.59 -0.93
C VAL A 32 -6.59 10.76 -1.17
N ALA A 33 -5.80 11.10 -2.19
CA ALA A 33 -4.54 10.43 -2.48
C ALA A 33 -3.53 10.59 -1.33
N GLU A 34 -3.39 11.81 -0.81
CA GLU A 34 -2.61 12.09 0.41
C GLU A 34 -3.01 11.15 1.54
N PHE A 35 -4.30 11.15 1.88
CA PHE A 35 -4.84 10.33 2.95
C PHE A 35 -4.57 8.83 2.73
N LEU A 36 -4.73 8.34 1.50
CA LEU A 36 -4.48 6.93 1.19
C LEU A 36 -2.99 6.57 1.20
N ILE A 37 -2.08 7.52 1.03
CA ILE A 37 -0.65 7.25 1.02
C ILE A 37 -0.07 7.36 2.43
N THR A 38 -0.34 8.47 3.12
CA THR A 38 0.41 8.87 4.33
C THR A 38 -0.26 8.49 5.64
N HIS A 39 -1.54 8.09 5.65
CA HIS A 39 -2.26 7.92 6.90
C HIS A 39 -1.81 6.66 7.67
N PRO A 40 -1.28 6.77 8.91
CA PRO A 40 -0.71 5.63 9.62
C PRO A 40 -1.77 4.65 10.14
N GLU A 41 -2.94 5.11 10.54
CA GLU A 41 -3.96 4.25 11.19
C GLU A 41 -5.04 3.70 10.24
N PHE A 42 -4.97 4.05 8.95
CA PHE A 42 -6.01 3.65 8.01
C PHE A 42 -5.61 2.33 7.33
N PRO A 43 -6.37 1.23 7.50
CA PRO A 43 -5.93 -0.09 7.05
C PRO A 43 -5.80 -0.23 5.52
N ARG A 44 -6.42 0.68 4.76
CA ARG A 44 -6.26 0.75 3.29
C ARG A 44 -5.24 1.78 2.86
N SER A 45 -4.49 2.38 3.77
CA SER A 45 -3.37 3.23 3.39
C SER A 45 -2.15 2.39 3.02
N ILE A 46 -1.32 2.96 2.16
CA ILE A 46 -0.06 2.35 1.76
C ILE A 46 0.89 2.26 2.96
N ARG A 47 0.99 3.33 3.75
CA ARG A 47 1.81 3.36 4.96
C ARG A 47 1.47 2.23 5.94
N PHE A 48 0.19 2.07 6.28
CA PHE A 48 -0.24 0.99 7.20
C PHE A 48 0.03 -0.40 6.62
N SER A 49 -0.21 -0.57 5.33
CA SER A 49 0.01 -1.85 4.64
C SER A 49 1.49 -2.24 4.64
N VAL A 50 2.39 -1.28 4.40
CA VAL A 50 3.84 -1.51 4.44
C VAL A 50 4.34 -1.77 5.85
N GLU A 51 3.83 -1.05 6.85
CA GLU A 51 4.17 -1.32 8.26
C GLU A 51 3.68 -2.71 8.71
N SER A 52 2.48 -3.10 8.29
CA SER A 52 1.94 -4.45 8.55
C SER A 52 2.76 -5.54 7.86
N LEU A 53 3.25 -5.28 6.64
CA LEU A 53 4.14 -6.19 5.90
C LEU A 53 5.48 -6.36 6.62
N ASP A 54 6.09 -5.26 7.05
CA ASP A 54 7.35 -5.23 7.80
C ASP A 54 7.23 -6.03 9.12
N ALA A 55 6.16 -5.78 9.88
CA ALA A 55 5.85 -6.52 11.10
C ALA A 55 5.54 -8.01 10.83
N ALA A 56 4.95 -8.36 9.68
CA ALA A 56 4.75 -9.75 9.29
C ALA A 56 6.07 -10.43 8.94
N LEU A 57 6.96 -9.76 8.21
CA LEU A 57 8.29 -10.26 7.85
C LEU A 57 9.14 -10.56 9.09
N HIS A 58 9.19 -9.66 10.06
CA HIS A 58 9.90 -9.90 11.32
C HIS A 58 9.32 -11.08 12.11
N ARG A 59 7.98 -11.25 12.09
CA ARG A 59 7.32 -12.41 12.72
C ARG A 59 7.69 -13.74 12.05
N ILE A 60 7.84 -13.76 10.72
CA ILE A 60 8.22 -14.98 9.98
C ILE A 60 9.71 -15.29 10.17
N SER A 61 10.55 -14.25 10.16
CA SER A 61 12.01 -14.34 10.32
C SER A 61 12.41 -14.74 11.75
N GLY A 62 11.58 -14.43 12.75
CA GLY A 62 11.91 -14.65 14.16
C GLY A 62 13.04 -13.73 14.68
N SER A 63 13.45 -12.75 13.88
CA SER A 63 14.49 -11.79 14.21
C SER A 63 13.90 -10.59 14.95
N PRO A 64 14.60 -10.03 15.95
CA PRO A 64 14.16 -8.81 16.62
C PRO A 64 14.11 -7.64 15.63
N GLU A 65 13.12 -6.74 15.75
CA GLU A 65 12.90 -5.57 14.87
C GLU A 65 14.12 -4.65 14.71
N THR A 66 15.13 -4.81 15.58
CA THR A 66 16.37 -4.03 15.57
C THR A 66 17.45 -4.58 14.64
N ASN A 67 17.30 -5.79 14.08
CA ASN A 67 18.33 -6.44 13.29
C ASN A 67 17.75 -7.08 12.02
N TYR A 68 18.29 -6.69 10.86
CA TYR A 68 17.91 -7.28 9.57
C TYR A 68 18.65 -8.61 9.41
N ALA A 69 17.92 -9.73 9.40
CA ALA A 69 18.49 -11.04 9.07
C ALA A 69 18.44 -11.31 7.56
N ASN A 70 17.52 -10.65 6.86
CA ASN A 70 17.16 -10.97 5.48
C ASN A 70 17.10 -9.72 4.60
N GLU A 71 17.45 -9.87 3.32
CA GLU A 71 17.38 -8.77 2.34
C GLU A 71 15.94 -8.25 2.17
N ALA A 72 14.94 -9.13 2.30
CA ALA A 72 13.53 -8.75 2.29
C ALA A 72 13.16 -7.79 3.45
N GLU A 73 13.68 -8.00 4.66
CA GLU A 73 13.46 -7.12 5.82
C GLU A 73 14.17 -5.77 5.64
N ARG A 74 15.37 -5.78 5.06
CA ARG A 74 16.11 -4.55 4.78
C ARG A 74 15.37 -3.67 3.75
N LEU A 75 14.83 -4.29 2.70
CA LEU A 75 14.06 -3.59 1.67
C LEU A 75 12.70 -3.12 2.20
N SER A 76 12.01 -3.90 3.05
CA SER A 76 10.75 -3.47 3.68
C SER A 76 10.96 -2.29 4.62
N GLY A 77 11.98 -2.35 5.48
CA GLY A 77 12.33 -1.26 6.40
C GLY A 77 12.71 0.02 5.65
N ARG A 78 13.42 -0.09 4.52
CA ARG A 78 13.71 1.05 3.64
C ARG A 78 12.45 1.66 3.05
N LEU A 79 11.54 0.85 2.52
CA LEU A 79 10.28 1.34 1.96
C LEU A 79 9.41 2.02 3.03
N ARG A 80 9.38 1.45 4.24
CA ARG A 80 8.69 2.03 5.40
C ARG A 80 9.28 3.39 5.77
N TYR A 81 10.60 3.51 5.85
CA TYR A 81 11.28 4.77 6.14
C TYR A 81 11.01 5.81 5.05
N ASP A 82 11.09 5.43 3.78
CA ASP A 82 10.80 6.35 2.68
C ASP A 82 9.34 6.86 2.70
N LEU A 83 8.38 6.02 3.13
CA LEU A 83 6.99 6.43 3.33
C LEU A 83 6.78 7.26 4.61
N ASP A 84 7.66 7.10 5.61
CA ASP A 84 7.62 7.89 6.84
C ASP A 84 8.12 9.32 6.62
N PHE A 85 9.17 9.46 5.80
CA PHE A 85 9.76 10.74 5.45
C PHE A 85 9.10 11.43 4.25
N ALA A 86 8.27 10.70 3.48
CA ALA A 86 7.55 11.29 2.37
C ALA A 86 6.56 12.36 2.85
N THR A 87 6.80 13.60 2.43
CA THR A 87 5.82 14.67 2.64
C THR A 87 4.87 14.77 1.46
N ILE A 88 3.71 15.37 1.71
CA ILE A 88 2.74 15.64 0.67
C ILE A 88 3.31 16.51 -0.46
N GLY A 89 4.25 17.42 -0.14
CA GLY A 89 4.97 18.25 -1.10
C GLY A 89 5.83 17.42 -2.06
N ASP A 90 6.57 16.44 -1.53
CA ASP A 90 7.41 15.55 -2.34
C ASP A 90 6.57 14.68 -3.28
N ILE A 91 5.41 14.18 -2.81
CA ILE A 91 4.48 13.40 -3.62
C ILE A 91 3.89 14.27 -4.75
N PHE A 92 3.60 15.54 -4.47
CA PHE A 92 3.10 16.48 -5.48
C PHE A 92 4.15 16.88 -6.51
N GLU A 93 5.39 17.11 -6.09
CA GLU A 93 6.50 17.47 -6.99
C GLU A 93 6.90 16.28 -7.88
N TYR A 94 6.84 15.06 -7.34
CA TYR A 94 7.18 13.83 -8.06
C TYR A 94 6.09 13.35 -9.03
N GLY A 95 4.82 13.69 -8.74
CA GLY A 95 3.66 13.19 -9.47
C GLY A 95 3.05 11.95 -8.82
N LEU A 96 1.72 11.95 -8.67
CA LEU A 96 1.01 10.90 -7.94
C LEU A 96 1.14 9.52 -8.61
N HIS A 97 1.00 9.46 -9.93
CA HIS A 97 1.03 8.18 -10.64
C HIS A 97 2.44 7.59 -10.65
N GLU A 98 3.44 8.45 -10.82
CA GLU A 98 4.86 8.14 -10.77
C GLU A 98 5.24 7.62 -9.39
N TYR A 99 4.78 8.28 -8.32
CA TYR A 99 5.02 7.87 -6.95
C TYR A 99 4.40 6.49 -6.64
N LEU A 100 3.15 6.27 -7.04
CA LEU A 100 2.49 4.97 -6.90
C LEU A 100 3.20 3.88 -7.72
N THR A 101 3.73 4.22 -8.89
CA THR A 101 4.51 3.29 -9.72
C THR A 101 5.84 2.93 -9.05
N LEU A 102 6.51 3.90 -8.42
CA LEU A 102 7.73 3.68 -7.65
C LEU A 102 7.48 2.74 -6.46
N ILE A 103 6.40 2.96 -5.70
CA ILE A 103 6.03 2.08 -4.59
C ILE A 103 5.78 0.65 -5.09
N GLN A 104 5.05 0.49 -6.19
CA GLN A 104 4.78 -0.82 -6.77
C GLN A 104 6.07 -1.56 -7.17
N LYS A 105 7.04 -0.85 -7.76
CA LYS A 105 8.35 -1.44 -8.10
C LYS A 105 9.10 -1.92 -6.87
N ARG A 106 9.16 -1.09 -5.82
CA ARG A 106 9.82 -1.45 -4.56
C ARG A 106 9.15 -2.63 -3.87
N LEU A 107 7.82 -2.69 -3.91
CA LEU A 107 7.09 -3.83 -3.37
C LEU A 107 7.38 -5.12 -4.16
N ALA A 108 7.52 -5.04 -5.49
CA ALA A 108 7.90 -6.17 -6.33
C ALA A 108 9.32 -6.68 -6.02
N GLU A 109 10.26 -5.77 -5.75
CA GLU A 109 11.62 -6.11 -5.30
C GLU A 109 11.59 -6.85 -3.95
N ILE A 110 10.83 -6.34 -2.97
CA ILE A 110 10.64 -6.99 -1.67
C ILE A 110 10.03 -8.37 -1.85
N SER A 111 8.98 -8.49 -2.67
CA SER A 111 8.30 -9.76 -2.94
C SER A 111 9.23 -10.78 -3.59
N SER A 112 10.12 -10.34 -4.49
CA SER A 112 11.08 -11.23 -5.14
C SER A 112 12.11 -11.73 -4.13
N ALA A 113 12.67 -10.84 -3.31
CA ALA A 113 13.60 -11.23 -2.24
C ALA A 113 12.94 -12.18 -1.22
N LEU A 114 11.68 -11.93 -0.85
CA LEU A 114 10.90 -12.79 0.02
C LEU A 114 10.72 -14.18 -0.58
N PHE A 115 10.39 -14.27 -1.86
CA PHE A 115 10.20 -15.54 -2.56
C PHE A 115 11.50 -16.36 -2.61
N GLU A 116 12.64 -15.73 -2.92
CA GLU A 116 13.95 -16.41 -2.93
C GLU A 116 14.31 -16.98 -1.56
N ILE A 117 14.04 -16.25 -0.47
CA ILE A 117 14.41 -16.69 0.88
C ILE A 117 13.48 -17.79 1.39
N TYR A 118 12.17 -17.61 1.27
CA TYR A 118 11.19 -18.47 1.94
C TYR A 118 10.56 -19.53 1.05
N CYS A 119 10.42 -19.30 -0.26
CA CYS A 119 9.80 -20.27 -1.17
C CYS A 119 10.83 -21.17 -1.85
N ALA A 120 11.99 -20.65 -2.27
CA ALA A 120 13.00 -21.46 -2.96
C ALA A 120 13.73 -22.45 -2.02
N THR A 121 13.82 -22.13 -0.72
CA THR A 121 14.49 -22.97 0.27
C THR A 121 13.73 -24.26 0.64
N ASN A 122 12.46 -24.41 0.22
CA ASN A 122 11.62 -25.55 0.62
C ASN A 122 11.86 -26.85 -0.18
N GLU A 123 12.79 -26.89 -1.15
CA GLU A 123 13.15 -28.16 -1.82
C GLU A 123 14.03 -29.08 -0.96
N THR A 124 14.45 -28.65 0.23
CA THR A 124 15.26 -29.46 1.16
C THR A 124 14.55 -29.79 2.48
N ILE A 125 13.24 -30.01 2.45
CA ILE A 125 12.64 -30.93 3.45
C ILE A 125 13.13 -32.34 3.10
N SER A 126 14.37 -32.61 3.49
CA SER A 126 14.97 -33.93 3.54
C SER A 126 13.98 -34.84 4.25
N ALA A 127 13.52 -35.86 3.52
CA ALA A 127 12.69 -36.93 4.07
C ALA A 127 13.25 -37.33 5.44
N PRO A 128 12.40 -37.53 6.47
CA PRO A 128 12.89 -38.05 7.73
C PRO A 128 13.60 -39.37 7.41
N SER A 129 14.90 -39.42 7.67
CA SER A 129 15.65 -40.66 7.73
C SER A 129 15.07 -41.44 8.90
N ILE A 130 13.97 -42.15 8.63
CA ILE A 130 13.46 -43.15 9.53
C ILE A 130 14.57 -44.16 9.66
N LEU A 131 15.09 -44.21 10.88
CA LEU A 131 16.06 -45.16 11.35
C LEU A 131 15.61 -46.56 10.95
N GLU A 132 16.25 -47.16 9.94
CA GLU A 132 16.33 -48.62 9.86
C GLU A 132 17.27 -49.09 10.97
N GLY A 133 16.77 -48.99 12.20
CA GLY A 133 17.13 -49.90 13.27
C GLY A 133 16.50 -51.25 12.96
N ARG A 134 17.17 -52.06 12.15
CA ARG A 134 17.01 -53.52 12.16
C ARG A 134 18.36 -54.15 12.48
N SER A 135 18.59 -54.26 13.77
CA SER A 135 19.37 -55.33 14.37
C SER A 135 18.63 -56.65 14.22
N ALA A 136 19.21 -57.62 13.50
CA ALA A 136 19.28 -59.06 13.81
C ALA A 136 19.98 -59.79 12.66
#